data_AF-A0A836LC86-F1
#
_entry.id   AF-A0A836LC86-F1
#
_cell.length_a   1.000
_cell.length_b   1.000
_cell.length_c   1.000
_cell.angle_alpha   90.00
_cell.angle_beta   90.00
_cell.angle_gamma   90.00
#
_symmetry.space_group_name_H-M   'P 1'
#
loop_
_entity.id
_entity.type
_entity.pdbx_description
1 polymer ?
#
loop_
_entity_poly.entity_id
_entity_poly.type
_entity_poly.pdbx_seq_one_letter_code
_entity_poly.pdbx_strand_id
1 'polypeptide(L)'
;MFVDDAAGTHFDFEDTLPKEHPRTEKKLEICQDFQRGRCRFGDTCPQRHIISAYRTVQTKVCKHWLRGACVNGDNCLYLHEYDNRYVPQCAFFERVGECTNPECPFLHTRPNESLPECAAYRRGFCPMGPSCRLRHVKRESACPYYLAGFCPLGPRCPLGHPIQERYDRDAVSKRILAKMIVERADDPTFNRSATCYRAGCFDPGHLAPDCPGPQHSVLHKALGEIQEPGQPIGTLENGGRGSGGASHRRCFLCDEEGHTMKDCPTNTHRNQHRSGGGGGPGAPQGNSSGAGIANRRRLRREGGAGVGGGPIGGGGTGFGGGGGRRRPGRDQG
;
A
#
# COMPACT_ATOMS: atom_id res chain seq x y z
N MET A 1 16.10 -38.10 -6.13
CA MET A 1 16.91 -37.07 -5.45
C MET A 1 18.07 -36.81 -6.37
N PHE A 2 18.08 -35.69 -7.08
CA PHE A 2 19.25 -35.28 -7.86
C PHE A 2 20.22 -34.66 -6.85
N VAL A 3 21.32 -35.34 -6.58
CA VAL A 3 22.44 -34.80 -5.82
C VAL A 3 23.29 -34.02 -6.81
N ASP A 4 23.37 -32.69 -6.63
CA ASP A 4 24.27 -31.84 -7.39
C ASP A 4 25.71 -32.14 -6.96
N ASP A 5 26.35 -33.12 -7.60
CA ASP A 5 27.74 -33.54 -7.36
C ASP A 5 28.79 -32.50 -7.86
N ALA A 6 28.35 -31.38 -8.44
CA ALA A 6 29.21 -30.37 -9.04
C ALA A 6 29.72 -29.30 -8.06
N ALA A 7 29.29 -29.31 -6.78
CA ALA A 7 29.66 -28.27 -5.81
C ALA A 7 31.15 -28.24 -5.41
N GLY A 8 31.97 -29.17 -5.92
CA GLY A 8 33.42 -29.24 -5.68
C GLY A 8 34.26 -29.44 -6.94
N THR A 9 33.66 -29.39 -8.13
CA THR A 9 34.40 -29.50 -9.39
C THR A 9 34.74 -28.11 -9.91
N HIS A 10 36.02 -27.77 -9.89
CA HIS A 10 36.54 -26.57 -10.54
C HIS A 10 36.68 -26.84 -12.04
N PHE A 11 36.09 -26.01 -12.88
CA PHE A 11 36.15 -26.19 -14.33
C PHE A 11 37.29 -25.36 -14.92
N ASP A 12 37.97 -25.87 -15.95
CA ASP A 12 39.07 -25.14 -16.63
C ASP A 12 38.65 -23.76 -17.16
N PHE A 13 37.35 -23.53 -17.38
CA PHE A 13 36.84 -22.23 -17.81
C PHE A 13 36.81 -21.20 -16.65
N GLU A 14 36.69 -21.62 -15.40
CA GLU A 14 36.59 -20.73 -14.23
C GLU A 14 37.88 -19.93 -14.02
N ASP A 15 39.04 -20.50 -14.35
CA ASP A 15 40.35 -19.81 -14.35
C ASP A 15 40.45 -18.71 -15.42
N THR A 16 39.69 -18.84 -16.50
CA THR A 16 39.67 -17.87 -17.61
C THR A 16 38.60 -16.80 -17.44
N LEU A 17 37.66 -17.01 -16.52
CA LEU A 17 36.64 -16.00 -16.23
C LEU A 17 37.29 -14.82 -15.48
N PRO A 18 37.01 -13.58 -15.91
CA PRO A 18 37.35 -12.41 -15.11
C PRO A 18 36.73 -12.56 -13.72
N LYS A 19 37.54 -12.35 -12.66
CA LYS A 19 37.05 -12.37 -11.28
C LYS A 19 35.84 -11.46 -11.17
N GLU A 20 34.70 -12.01 -10.77
CA GLU A 20 33.48 -11.22 -10.60
C GLU A 20 33.73 -10.13 -9.56
N HIS A 21 33.71 -8.88 -9.99
CA HIS A 21 33.77 -7.77 -9.06
C HIS A 21 32.46 -7.77 -8.25
N PRO A 22 32.53 -7.68 -6.90
CA PRO A 22 31.33 -7.59 -6.10
C PRO A 22 30.53 -6.38 -6.58
N ARG A 23 29.34 -6.63 -7.11
CA ARG A 23 28.43 -5.56 -7.52
C ARG A 23 27.99 -4.85 -6.25
N THR A 24 28.61 -3.72 -5.93
CA THR A 24 28.20 -2.89 -4.79
C THR A 24 26.75 -2.47 -5.04
N GLU A 25 25.82 -2.98 -4.23
CA GLU A 25 24.41 -2.64 -4.31
C GLU A 25 24.24 -1.14 -4.05
N LYS A 26 24.01 -0.37 -5.12
CA LYS A 26 23.79 1.08 -5.00
C LYS A 26 22.41 1.31 -4.40
N LYS A 27 22.33 2.10 -3.34
CA LYS A 27 21.06 2.49 -2.69
C LYS A 27 20.15 3.22 -3.68
N LEU A 28 18.83 3.06 -3.55
CA LEU A 28 17.81 3.70 -4.39
C LEU A 28 17.75 5.23 -4.25
N GLU A 29 18.47 5.81 -3.28
CA GLU A 29 18.57 7.26 -3.11
C GLU A 29 19.53 7.88 -4.12
N ILE A 30 19.15 9.04 -4.65
CA ILE A 30 20.00 9.82 -5.54
C ILE A 30 20.98 10.63 -4.69
N CYS A 31 22.26 10.60 -5.05
CA CYS A 31 23.29 11.33 -4.34
C CYS A 31 23.04 12.84 -4.42
N GLN A 32 22.72 13.46 -3.28
CA GLN A 32 22.47 14.90 -3.21
C GLN A 32 23.73 15.73 -3.47
N ASP A 33 24.90 15.21 -3.12
CA ASP A 33 26.17 15.89 -3.35
C ASP A 33 26.58 15.83 -4.82
N PHE A 34 26.26 14.74 -5.52
CA PHE A 34 26.45 14.64 -6.98
C PHE A 34 25.57 15.64 -7.72
N GLN A 35 24.31 15.77 -7.31
CA GLN A 35 23.37 16.76 -7.84
C GLN A 35 23.84 18.20 -7.64
N ARG A 36 24.63 18.45 -6.59
CA ARG A 36 25.26 19.76 -6.30
C ARG A 36 26.65 19.91 -6.90
N GLY A 37 27.15 18.93 -7.67
CA GLY A 37 28.48 18.92 -8.26
C GLY A 37 29.65 18.78 -7.26
N ARG A 38 29.40 18.26 -6.06
CA ARG A 38 30.37 18.17 -4.95
C ARG A 38 30.67 16.74 -4.47
N CYS A 39 30.15 15.71 -5.12
CA CYS A 39 30.43 14.32 -4.71
C CYS A 39 31.90 13.97 -4.94
N ARG A 40 32.58 13.51 -3.88
CA ARG A 40 33.99 13.11 -3.90
C ARG A 40 34.19 11.60 -4.16
N PHE A 41 33.11 10.83 -4.09
CA PHE A 41 33.15 9.36 -4.18
C PHE A 41 33.04 8.83 -5.62
N GLY A 42 32.75 9.68 -6.62
CA GLY A 42 32.67 9.25 -8.02
C GLY A 42 31.82 7.98 -8.20
N ASP A 43 32.32 7.01 -8.95
CA ASP A 43 31.57 5.77 -9.24
C ASP A 43 31.45 4.79 -8.06
N THR A 44 32.26 4.99 -7.01
CA THR A 44 32.21 4.19 -5.77
C THR A 44 31.22 4.75 -4.75
N CYS A 45 30.48 5.82 -5.08
CA CYS A 45 29.43 6.34 -4.22
C CYS A 45 28.35 5.27 -3.98
N PRO A 46 27.94 5.02 -2.72
CA PRO A 46 26.87 4.08 -2.41
C PRO A 46 25.48 4.56 -2.90
N GLN A 47 25.35 5.85 -3.23
CA GLN A 47 24.13 6.46 -3.77
C GLN A 47 24.22 6.59 -5.29
N ARG A 48 23.08 6.54 -6.00
CA ARG A 48 23.08 6.61 -7.46
C ARG A 48 23.38 8.04 -7.94
N HIS A 49 24.27 8.14 -8.92
CA HIS A 49 24.61 9.37 -9.63
C HIS A 49 23.73 9.48 -10.88
N ILE A 50 22.65 10.25 -10.76
CA ILE A 50 21.70 10.50 -11.85
C ILE A 50 21.44 11.99 -11.85
N ILE A 51 21.42 12.61 -13.02
CA ILE A 51 21.04 14.02 -13.19
C ILE A 51 19.52 14.10 -13.30
N SER A 52 18.87 14.60 -12.25
CA SER A 52 17.41 14.58 -12.13
C SER A 52 16.92 15.61 -11.12
N ALA A 53 15.77 16.25 -11.38
CA ALA A 53 15.13 17.13 -10.41
C ALA A 53 14.52 16.38 -9.21
N TYR A 54 14.41 15.05 -9.30
CA TYR A 54 13.83 14.20 -8.25
C TYR A 54 14.90 13.77 -7.22
N ARG A 55 14.48 13.56 -5.96
CA ARG A 55 15.37 13.10 -4.88
C ARG A 55 15.57 11.58 -4.81
N THR A 56 14.68 10.82 -5.43
CA THR A 56 14.66 9.35 -5.36
C THR A 56 14.51 8.74 -6.75
N VAL A 57 15.10 7.58 -6.95
CA VAL A 57 14.91 6.77 -8.16
C VAL A 57 13.52 6.16 -8.13
N GLN A 58 12.90 6.01 -9.31
CA GLN A 58 11.64 5.28 -9.40
C GLN A 58 11.92 3.78 -9.25
N THR A 59 11.17 3.13 -8.37
CA THR A 59 11.30 1.68 -8.13
C THR A 59 10.89 0.86 -9.35
N LYS A 60 10.02 1.40 -10.21
CA LYS A 60 9.56 0.74 -11.43
C LYS A 60 10.68 0.52 -12.43
N VAL A 61 10.63 -0.63 -13.10
CA VAL A 61 11.54 -0.96 -14.20
C VAL A 61 11.30 -0.04 -15.39
N CYS A 62 12.38 0.41 -16.03
CA CYS A 62 12.32 1.29 -17.19
C CYS A 62 11.67 0.59 -18.39
N LYS A 63 10.53 1.10 -18.86
CA LYS A 63 9.83 0.57 -20.05
C LYS A 63 10.66 0.60 -21.35
N HIS A 64 11.60 1.53 -21.47
CA HIS A 64 12.46 1.66 -22.65
C HIS A 64 13.67 0.73 -22.59
N TRP A 65 14.19 0.49 -21.39
CA TRP A 65 15.29 -0.46 -21.17
C TRP A 65 14.84 -1.90 -21.42
N LEU A 66 13.62 -2.27 -21.02
CA LEU A 66 13.01 -3.56 -21.35
C LEU A 66 12.93 -3.85 -22.86
N ARG A 67 13.04 -2.81 -23.70
CA ARG A 67 13.06 -2.91 -25.17
C ARG A 67 14.44 -2.69 -25.77
N GLY A 68 15.48 -2.51 -24.95
CA GLY A 68 16.84 -2.19 -25.39
C GLY A 68 17.01 -0.78 -25.98
N ALA A 69 16.05 0.12 -25.78
CA ALA A 69 15.99 1.43 -26.44
C ALA A 69 16.11 2.63 -25.47
N CYS A 70 16.66 2.42 -24.26
CA CYS A 70 16.81 3.50 -23.29
C CYS A 70 18.00 4.40 -23.66
N VAL A 71 17.71 5.64 -24.06
CA VAL A 71 18.75 6.64 -24.39
C VAL A 71 19.46 7.22 -23.17
N ASN A 72 18.84 7.10 -21.98
CA ASN A 72 19.38 7.70 -20.76
C ASN A 72 20.49 6.86 -20.10
N GLY A 73 20.71 5.60 -20.53
CA GLY A 73 21.73 4.72 -19.95
C GLY A 73 21.70 4.71 -18.41
N ASP A 74 22.85 4.92 -17.78
CA ASP A 74 22.97 4.95 -16.31
C ASP A 74 22.26 6.14 -15.64
N ASN A 75 21.96 7.20 -16.40
CA ASN A 75 21.20 8.36 -15.95
C ASN A 75 19.67 8.16 -16.04
N CYS A 76 19.19 6.93 -16.27
CA CYS A 76 17.76 6.67 -16.25
C CYS A 76 17.21 6.78 -14.82
N LEU A 77 16.09 7.50 -14.67
CA LEU A 77 15.37 7.62 -13.40
C LEU A 77 14.70 6.31 -12.97
N TYR A 78 14.50 5.38 -13.91
CA TYR A 78 13.87 4.09 -13.68
C TYR A 78 14.92 2.98 -13.56
N LEU A 79 14.53 1.84 -12.98
CA LEU A 79 15.43 0.71 -12.75
C LEU A 79 15.81 0.02 -14.08
N HIS A 80 17.11 -0.26 -14.24
CA HIS A 80 17.68 -1.05 -15.35
C HIS A 80 18.05 -2.46 -14.86
N GLU A 81 17.09 -3.10 -14.20
CA GLU A 81 17.20 -4.44 -13.64
C GLU A 81 15.82 -5.07 -13.79
N TYR A 82 15.80 -6.37 -14.08
CA TYR A 82 14.55 -7.09 -14.26
C TYR A 82 14.11 -7.68 -12.92
N ASP A 83 13.13 -7.04 -12.28
CA ASP A 83 12.44 -7.56 -11.10
C ASP A 83 10.93 -7.54 -11.35
N ASN A 84 10.32 -8.71 -11.45
CA ASN A 84 8.88 -8.90 -11.71
C ASN A 84 7.97 -8.10 -10.79
N ARG A 85 8.40 -7.77 -9.57
CA ARG A 85 7.60 -6.99 -8.62
C ARG A 85 7.47 -5.52 -9.03
N TYR A 86 8.45 -5.03 -9.79
CA TYR A 86 8.54 -3.64 -10.20
C TYR A 86 8.33 -3.44 -11.70
N VAL A 87 8.15 -4.53 -12.45
CA VAL A 87 7.78 -4.48 -13.87
C VAL A 87 6.40 -3.83 -14.02
N PRO A 88 6.23 -2.83 -14.91
CA PRO A 88 4.93 -2.21 -15.13
C PRO A 88 3.96 -3.16 -15.85
N GLN A 89 2.66 -2.90 -15.70
CA GLN A 89 1.61 -3.66 -16.38
C GLN A 89 1.64 -3.44 -17.90
N CYS A 90 1.22 -4.46 -18.65
CA CYS A 90 1.12 -4.38 -20.09
C CYS A 90 -0.06 -3.50 -20.50
N ALA A 91 0.22 -2.37 -21.15
CA ALA A 91 -0.83 -1.44 -21.60
C ALA A 91 -1.83 -2.06 -22.60
N PHE A 92 -1.39 -3.04 -23.41
CA PHE A 92 -2.27 -3.74 -24.34
C PHE A 92 -3.21 -4.70 -23.61
N PHE A 93 -2.68 -5.48 -22.67
CA PHE A 93 -3.47 -6.40 -21.87
C PHE A 93 -4.43 -5.65 -20.92
N GLU A 94 -4.00 -4.54 -20.35
CA GLU A 94 -4.84 -3.69 -19.48
C GLU A 94 -6.03 -3.08 -20.25
N ARG A 95 -5.80 -2.61 -21.48
CA ARG A 95 -6.84 -1.92 -22.28
C ARG A 95 -7.72 -2.86 -23.09
N VAL A 96 -7.14 -3.91 -23.67
CA VAL A 96 -7.80 -4.80 -24.65
C VAL A 96 -8.12 -6.17 -24.02
N GLY A 97 -7.46 -6.53 -22.92
CA GLY A 97 -7.60 -7.86 -22.28
C GLY A 97 -6.73 -8.95 -22.91
N GLU A 98 -6.07 -8.65 -24.03
CA GLU A 98 -5.24 -9.59 -24.78
C GLU A 98 -3.92 -8.92 -25.22
N CYS A 99 -2.85 -9.71 -25.24
CA CYS A 99 -1.55 -9.28 -25.74
C CYS A 99 -1.14 -10.17 -26.91
N THR A 100 -0.71 -9.56 -28.02
CA THR A 100 -0.27 -10.28 -29.22
C THR A 100 1.06 -11.00 -29.03
N ASN A 101 1.90 -10.55 -28.09
CA ASN A 101 3.21 -11.13 -27.84
C ASN A 101 3.11 -12.24 -26.77
N PRO A 102 3.46 -13.50 -27.09
CA PRO A 102 3.42 -14.59 -26.12
C PRO A 102 4.47 -14.41 -25.01
N GLU A 103 5.67 -13.94 -25.36
CA GLU A 103 6.76 -13.64 -24.43
C GLU A 103 6.79 -12.13 -24.10
N CYS A 104 5.69 -11.62 -23.52
CA CYS A 104 5.60 -10.20 -23.16
C CYS A 104 6.42 -9.89 -21.89
N PRO A 105 7.39 -8.95 -21.91
CA PRO A 105 8.17 -8.59 -20.73
C PRO A 105 7.38 -7.83 -19.65
N PHE A 106 6.15 -7.42 -19.95
CA PHE A 106 5.28 -6.65 -19.05
C PHE A 106 4.28 -7.55 -18.33
N LEU A 107 3.83 -7.15 -17.15
CA LEU A 107 2.90 -7.97 -16.35
C LEU A 107 1.51 -8.03 -17.01
N HIS A 108 0.99 -9.25 -17.16
CA HIS A 108 -0.39 -9.55 -17.55
C HIS A 108 -1.20 -9.88 -16.30
N THR A 109 -1.70 -8.86 -15.60
CA THR A 109 -2.60 -9.05 -14.46
C THR A 109 -4.03 -8.81 -14.93
N ARG A 110 -4.94 -9.78 -14.77
CA ARG A 110 -6.35 -9.51 -15.06
C ARG A 110 -6.92 -8.58 -13.98
N PRO A 111 -7.76 -7.58 -14.32
CA PRO A 111 -8.32 -6.65 -13.33
C PRO A 111 -8.99 -7.33 -12.14
N ASN A 112 -9.64 -8.49 -12.39
CA ASN A 112 -10.27 -9.27 -11.32
C ASN A 112 -9.29 -10.09 -10.48
N GLU A 113 -8.15 -10.53 -11.02
CA GLU A 113 -7.17 -11.35 -10.27
C GLU A 113 -6.52 -10.56 -9.12
N SER A 114 -6.41 -9.24 -9.27
CA SER A 114 -5.90 -8.37 -8.21
C SER A 114 -6.91 -8.17 -7.06
N LEU A 115 -8.18 -8.51 -7.25
CA LEU A 115 -9.22 -8.29 -6.24
C LEU A 115 -9.28 -9.47 -5.25
N PRO A 116 -9.54 -9.18 -3.95
CA PRO A 116 -9.76 -10.22 -2.96
C PRO A 116 -10.87 -11.17 -3.40
N GLU A 117 -10.73 -12.44 -3.05
CA GLU A 117 -11.78 -13.43 -3.28
C GLU A 117 -12.99 -13.10 -2.38
N CYS A 118 -14.19 -13.21 -2.94
CA CYS A 118 -15.41 -13.02 -2.20
C CYS A 118 -15.63 -14.19 -1.23
N ALA A 119 -15.59 -13.91 0.07
CA ALA A 119 -15.87 -14.87 1.12
C ALA A 119 -17.24 -15.53 0.95
N ALA A 120 -18.29 -14.73 0.69
CA ALA A 120 -19.65 -15.25 0.53
C ALA A 120 -19.76 -16.21 -0.66
N TYR A 121 -19.13 -15.87 -1.79
CA TYR A 121 -19.08 -16.77 -2.94
C TYR A 121 -18.27 -18.04 -2.67
N ARG A 122 -17.17 -17.94 -1.91
CA ARG A 122 -16.39 -19.10 -1.45
C ARG A 122 -17.21 -20.06 -0.58
N ARG A 123 -18.23 -19.57 0.13
CA ARG A 123 -19.20 -20.40 0.86
C ARG A 123 -20.26 -21.05 -0.05
N GLY A 124 -20.35 -20.61 -1.30
CA GLY A 124 -21.25 -21.14 -2.32
C GLY A 124 -22.22 -20.10 -2.90
N PHE A 125 -22.50 -19.01 -2.18
CA PHE A 125 -23.46 -18.01 -2.64
C PHE A 125 -23.11 -16.59 -2.18
N CYS A 126 -23.00 -15.66 -3.13
CA CYS A 126 -22.84 -14.25 -2.84
C CYS A 126 -24.19 -13.51 -3.01
N PRO A 127 -24.66 -12.77 -1.99
CA PRO A 127 -25.93 -12.03 -2.09
C PRO A 127 -25.89 -10.89 -3.12
N MET A 128 -24.69 -10.37 -3.43
CA MET A 128 -24.50 -9.35 -4.47
C MET A 128 -24.47 -9.95 -5.88
N GLY A 129 -24.38 -11.27 -6.03
CA GLY A 129 -24.37 -11.94 -7.33
C GLY A 129 -23.31 -11.35 -8.29
N PRO A 130 -23.63 -11.12 -9.57
CA PRO A 130 -22.65 -10.64 -10.56
C PRO A 130 -22.24 -9.18 -10.37
N SER A 131 -22.96 -8.40 -9.55
CA SER A 131 -22.58 -7.01 -9.24
C SER A 131 -21.59 -6.91 -8.08
N CYS A 132 -21.12 -8.05 -7.57
CA CYS A 132 -20.10 -8.10 -6.53
C CYS A 132 -18.78 -7.47 -7.01
N ARG A 133 -18.21 -6.57 -6.22
CA ARG A 133 -16.90 -5.96 -6.49
C ARG A 133 -15.72 -6.88 -6.16
N LEU A 134 -15.98 -8.02 -5.52
CA LEU A 134 -14.96 -8.99 -5.12
C LEU A 134 -14.89 -10.11 -6.16
N ARG A 135 -13.73 -10.76 -6.28
CA ARG A 135 -13.52 -11.82 -7.27
C ARG A 135 -14.32 -13.07 -6.89
N HIS A 136 -15.14 -13.55 -7.83
CA HIS A 136 -15.87 -14.83 -7.71
C HIS A 136 -15.08 -15.95 -8.41
N VAL A 137 -14.54 -16.89 -7.64
CA VAL A 137 -13.81 -18.05 -8.16
C VAL A 137 -14.74 -19.25 -8.28
N LYS A 138 -15.21 -19.53 -9.50
CA LYS A 138 -16.07 -20.69 -9.76
C LYS A 138 -15.25 -21.98 -9.63
N ARG A 139 -15.67 -22.87 -8.74
CA ARG A 139 -15.15 -24.25 -8.64
C ARG A 139 -16.13 -25.17 -9.36
N GLU A 140 -15.64 -26.09 -10.18
CA GLU A 140 -16.46 -26.87 -11.13
C GLU A 140 -17.55 -27.70 -10.44
N SER A 141 -17.22 -28.35 -9.33
CA SER A 141 -18.19 -29.07 -8.51
C SER A 141 -17.75 -29.09 -7.05
N ALA A 142 -18.71 -29.20 -6.14
CA ALA A 142 -18.40 -29.47 -4.74
C ALA A 142 -17.83 -30.89 -4.62
N CYS A 143 -16.74 -31.05 -3.87
CA CYS A 143 -16.10 -32.35 -3.68
C CYS A 143 -17.06 -33.33 -2.99
N PRO A 144 -17.44 -34.45 -3.64
CA PRO A 144 -18.37 -35.41 -3.06
C PRO A 144 -17.86 -35.99 -1.74
N TYR A 145 -16.54 -36.27 -1.66
CA TYR A 145 -15.89 -36.79 -0.46
C TYR A 145 -15.91 -35.78 0.70
N TYR A 146 -15.70 -34.50 0.40
CA TYR A 146 -15.79 -33.46 1.42
C TYR A 146 -17.22 -33.28 1.93
N LEU A 147 -18.21 -33.35 1.03
CA LEU A 147 -19.63 -33.34 1.42
C LEU A 147 -20.01 -34.58 2.25
N ALA A 148 -19.39 -35.73 1.98
CA ALA A 148 -19.53 -36.94 2.79
C ALA A 148 -18.80 -36.86 4.15
N GLY A 149 -18.04 -35.78 4.41
CA GLY A 149 -17.43 -35.47 5.70
C GLY A 149 -15.90 -35.47 5.71
N PHE A 150 -15.23 -36.13 4.76
CA PHE A 150 -13.77 -36.18 4.72
C PHE A 150 -13.24 -36.33 3.30
N CYS A 151 -12.38 -35.39 2.88
CA CYS A 151 -11.62 -35.50 1.64
C CYS A 151 -10.14 -35.77 1.94
N PRO A 152 -9.53 -36.86 1.42
CA PRO A 152 -8.14 -37.22 1.68
C PRO A 152 -7.13 -36.20 1.09
N LEU A 153 -7.54 -35.42 0.09
CA LEU A 153 -6.72 -34.36 -0.51
C LEU A 153 -6.71 -33.07 0.32
N GLY A 154 -7.58 -32.97 1.33
CA GLY A 154 -7.68 -31.82 2.21
C GLY A 154 -7.87 -30.49 1.44
N PRO A 155 -7.24 -29.39 1.87
CA PRO A 155 -7.41 -28.08 1.24
C PRO A 155 -6.80 -27.97 -0.17
N ARG A 156 -6.02 -28.97 -0.61
CA ARG A 156 -5.41 -29.03 -1.95
C ARG A 156 -6.28 -29.77 -2.98
N CYS A 157 -7.50 -30.16 -2.61
CA CYS A 157 -8.42 -30.79 -3.54
C CYS A 157 -8.74 -29.84 -4.72
N PRO A 158 -8.68 -30.31 -5.98
CA PRO A 158 -9.07 -29.52 -7.14
C PRO A 158 -10.59 -29.22 -7.16
N LEU A 159 -11.38 -30.03 -6.46
CA LEU A 159 -12.81 -29.85 -6.30
C LEU A 159 -13.13 -28.82 -5.19
N GLY A 160 -14.31 -28.21 -5.26
CA GLY A 160 -14.73 -27.18 -4.32
C GLY A 160 -15.04 -27.71 -2.93
N HIS A 161 -14.35 -27.20 -1.91
CA HIS A 161 -14.68 -27.42 -0.51
C HIS A 161 -15.40 -26.18 0.02
N PRO A 162 -16.74 -26.19 0.19
CA PRO A 162 -17.44 -25.08 0.81
C PRO A 162 -17.02 -24.98 2.28
N ILE A 163 -16.43 -23.84 2.65
CA ILE A 163 -15.98 -23.56 4.01
C ILE A 163 -17.01 -22.63 4.64
N GLN A 164 -17.70 -23.05 5.70
CA GLN A 164 -18.75 -22.24 6.34
C GLN A 164 -18.21 -21.10 7.24
N GLU A 165 -16.89 -20.93 7.31
CA GLU A 165 -16.26 -19.92 8.14
C GLU A 165 -16.56 -18.48 7.67
N ARG A 166 -16.74 -17.57 8.62
CA ARG A 166 -16.87 -16.11 8.38
C ARG A 166 -15.48 -15.48 8.30
N TYR A 167 -15.28 -14.47 7.46
CA TYR A 167 -13.98 -13.79 7.32
C TYR A 167 -13.92 -12.48 8.11
N ASP A 168 -14.62 -12.44 9.25
CA ASP A 168 -14.59 -11.32 10.18
C ASP A 168 -13.23 -11.23 10.87
N ARG A 169 -12.81 -9.99 11.15
CA ARG A 169 -11.53 -9.64 11.79
C ARG A 169 -11.22 -10.51 13.01
N ASP A 170 -12.18 -10.66 13.91
CA ASP A 170 -12.02 -11.46 15.15
C ASP A 170 -11.99 -12.96 14.88
N ALA A 171 -12.80 -13.42 13.93
CA ALA A 171 -12.88 -14.84 13.59
C ALA A 171 -11.59 -15.33 12.94
N VAL A 172 -10.95 -14.49 12.11
CA VAL A 172 -9.64 -14.77 11.51
C VAL A 172 -8.54 -14.63 12.57
N SER A 173 -8.58 -13.60 13.42
CA SER A 173 -7.62 -13.42 14.52
C SER A 173 -7.55 -14.64 15.46
N LYS A 174 -8.72 -15.14 15.89
CA LYS A 174 -8.82 -16.34 16.75
C LYS A 174 -8.24 -17.59 16.08
N ARG A 175 -8.48 -17.78 14.77
CA ARG A 175 -7.91 -18.89 14.00
C ARG A 175 -6.40 -18.80 13.88
N ILE A 176 -5.86 -17.61 13.63
CA ILE A 176 -4.42 -17.39 13.59
C ILE A 176 -3.80 -17.68 14.95
N LEU A 177 -4.39 -17.16 16.03
CA LEU A 177 -3.93 -17.43 17.39
C LEU A 177 -3.95 -18.93 17.70
N ALA A 178 -5.04 -19.65 17.36
CA ALA A 178 -5.14 -21.09 17.58
C ALA A 178 -4.03 -21.87 16.85
N LYS A 179 -3.71 -21.50 15.60
CA LYS A 179 -2.58 -22.08 14.87
C LYS A 179 -1.24 -21.77 15.53
N MET A 180 -1.01 -20.50 15.89
CA MET A 180 0.22 -20.09 16.56
C MET A 180 0.44 -20.78 17.90
N ILE A 181 -0.62 -21.07 18.67
CA ILE A 181 -0.52 -21.82 19.94
C ILE A 181 0.01 -23.23 19.72
N VAL A 182 -0.38 -23.88 18.62
CA VAL A 182 0.09 -25.24 18.28
C VAL A 182 1.51 -25.19 17.73
N GLU A 183 1.78 -24.27 16.80
CA GLU A 183 3.07 -24.19 16.10
C GLU A 183 4.20 -23.63 16.98
N ARG A 184 3.88 -22.74 17.92
CA ARG A 184 4.84 -22.04 18.81
C ARG A 184 4.64 -22.43 20.27
N ALA A 185 4.17 -23.65 20.54
CA ALA A 185 3.88 -24.11 21.90
C ALA A 185 5.09 -23.99 22.85
N ASP A 186 6.30 -24.23 22.31
CA ASP A 186 7.58 -24.31 23.04
C ASP A 186 8.39 -23.00 23.01
N ASP A 187 7.92 -21.96 22.31
CA ASP A 187 8.64 -20.72 22.13
C ASP A 187 8.39 -19.75 23.31
N PRO A 188 9.41 -19.43 24.15
CA PRO A 188 9.25 -18.56 25.31
C PRO A 188 8.98 -17.10 24.94
N THR A 189 9.21 -16.69 23.69
CA THR A 189 8.91 -15.34 23.20
C THR A 189 7.44 -15.17 22.78
N PHE A 190 6.72 -16.28 22.61
CA PHE A 190 5.33 -16.25 22.16
C PHE A 190 4.37 -15.98 23.32
N ASN A 191 3.69 -14.85 23.26
CA ASN A 191 2.66 -14.53 24.24
C ASN A 191 1.26 -14.85 23.71
N ARG A 192 0.68 -15.92 24.26
CA ARG A 192 -0.63 -16.47 23.88
C ARG A 192 -1.80 -15.50 24.04
N SER A 193 -1.68 -14.49 24.91
CA SER A 193 -2.74 -13.51 25.17
C SER A 193 -2.44 -12.11 24.62
N ALA A 194 -1.25 -11.89 24.05
CA ALA A 194 -0.88 -10.58 23.51
C ALA A 194 -1.51 -10.36 22.13
N THR A 195 -2.01 -9.14 21.91
CA THR A 195 -2.42 -8.65 20.60
C THR A 195 -1.71 -7.32 20.32
N CYS A 196 -1.12 -7.19 19.14
CA CYS A 196 -0.30 -6.04 18.79
C CYS A 196 -1.16 -4.84 18.35
N TYR A 197 -1.29 -3.81 19.18
CA TYR A 197 -2.09 -2.62 18.85
C TYR A 197 -1.36 -1.57 18.00
N ARG A 198 -0.23 -1.91 17.38
CA ARG A 198 0.44 -1.03 16.41
C ARG A 198 -0.48 -0.87 15.19
N ALA A 199 -0.68 0.38 14.76
CA ALA A 199 -1.51 0.70 13.60
C ALA A 199 -1.09 -0.14 12.38
N GLY A 200 -2.05 -0.90 11.84
CA GLY A 200 -1.85 -1.76 10.67
C GLY A 200 -1.40 -3.21 10.95
N CYS A 201 -1.09 -3.59 12.19
CA CYS A 201 -0.73 -4.97 12.53
C CYS A 201 -1.91 -5.73 13.16
N PHE A 202 -2.23 -5.45 14.43
CA PHE A 202 -3.31 -6.15 15.16
C PHE A 202 -3.18 -7.68 15.15
N ASP A 203 -1.97 -8.21 14.99
CA ASP A 203 -1.69 -9.64 15.05
C ASP A 203 -1.68 -10.13 16.50
N PRO A 204 -2.16 -11.35 16.76
CA PRO A 204 -1.95 -12.01 18.03
C PRO A 204 -0.50 -12.50 18.20
N GLY A 205 -0.07 -12.76 19.43
CA GLY A 205 1.21 -13.40 19.74
C GLY A 205 2.36 -12.48 20.16
N HIS A 206 2.23 -11.16 19.99
CA HIS A 206 3.26 -10.18 20.33
C HIS A 206 2.68 -8.81 20.69
N LEU A 207 3.49 -7.96 21.33
CA LEU A 207 3.14 -6.59 21.70
C LEU A 207 3.69 -5.57 20.70
N ALA A 208 3.19 -4.33 20.74
CA ALA A 208 3.62 -3.26 19.84
C ALA A 208 5.14 -2.95 19.82
N PRO A 209 5.89 -3.08 20.94
CA PRO A 209 7.35 -2.90 20.94
C PRO A 209 8.09 -3.93 20.07
N ASP A 210 7.63 -5.18 20.08
CA ASP A 210 8.25 -6.31 19.37
C ASP A 210 7.64 -6.54 17.99
N CYS A 211 6.94 -5.54 17.46
CA CYS A 211 6.23 -5.67 16.20
C CYS A 211 7.21 -5.62 15.01
N PRO A 212 7.26 -6.66 14.15
CA PRO A 212 8.11 -6.67 12.95
C PRO A 212 7.67 -5.65 11.89
N GLY A 213 6.52 -5.00 12.10
CA GLY A 213 5.94 -3.99 11.21
C GLY A 213 4.67 -4.48 10.51
N PRO A 214 3.81 -3.55 10.05
CA PRO A 214 2.52 -3.87 9.44
C PRO A 214 2.63 -4.72 8.17
N GLN A 215 3.71 -4.57 7.40
CA GLN A 215 3.98 -5.35 6.19
C GLN A 215 4.20 -6.85 6.46
N HIS A 216 4.53 -7.22 7.70
CA HIS A 216 4.70 -8.62 8.11
C HIS A 216 3.47 -9.16 8.86
N SER A 217 2.36 -8.41 8.90
CA SER A 217 1.16 -8.85 9.61
C SER A 217 0.50 -10.04 8.93
N VAL A 218 0.40 -11.15 9.66
CA VAL A 218 -0.25 -12.38 9.19
C VAL A 218 -1.75 -12.17 9.05
N LEU A 219 -2.35 -11.44 9.99
CA LEU A 219 -3.78 -11.19 9.97
C LEU A 219 -4.18 -10.18 8.90
N HIS A 220 -3.36 -9.16 8.65
CA HIS A 220 -3.59 -8.26 7.51
C HIS A 220 -3.55 -9.03 6.18
N LYS A 221 -2.53 -9.88 5.99
CA LYS A 221 -2.44 -10.73 4.80
C LYS A 221 -3.67 -11.63 4.64
N ALA A 222 -4.09 -12.30 5.70
CA ALA A 222 -5.26 -13.19 5.68
C ALA A 222 -6.57 -12.47 5.32
N LEU A 223 -6.76 -11.23 5.79
CA LEU A 223 -7.94 -10.43 5.48
C LEU A 223 -7.87 -9.81 4.08
N GLY A 224 -6.68 -9.54 3.55
CA GLY A 224 -6.48 -9.02 2.20
C GLY A 224 -6.73 -10.05 1.10
N GLU A 225 -6.60 -11.34 1.39
CA GLU A 225 -6.83 -12.41 0.41
C GLU A 225 -8.32 -12.70 0.17
N ILE A 226 -9.14 -12.66 1.24
CA ILE A 226 -10.54 -13.06 1.21
C ILE A 226 -11.38 -12.09 2.04
N GLN A 227 -12.40 -11.48 1.42
CA GLN A 227 -13.18 -10.42 2.05
C GLN A 227 -14.69 -10.71 2.01
N GLU A 228 -15.41 -10.27 3.05
CA GLU A 228 -16.87 -10.32 3.09
C GLU A 228 -17.48 -9.20 2.21
N PRO A 229 -18.59 -9.47 1.50
CA PRO A 229 -19.30 -8.44 0.74
C PRO A 229 -19.68 -7.24 1.61
N GLY A 230 -19.37 -6.02 1.15
CA GLY A 230 -19.72 -4.79 1.85
C GLY A 230 -18.67 -4.27 2.84
N GLN A 231 -17.59 -5.01 3.11
CA GLN A 231 -16.46 -4.45 3.86
C GLN A 231 -15.62 -3.50 2.98
N PRO A 232 -15.05 -2.43 3.56
CA PRO A 232 -14.14 -1.55 2.85
C PRO A 232 -12.90 -2.35 2.43
N ILE A 233 -12.52 -2.22 1.15
CA ILE A 233 -11.30 -2.85 0.63
C ILE A 233 -10.12 -2.17 1.35
N GLY A 234 -9.44 -2.91 2.21
CA GLY A 234 -8.25 -2.43 2.92
C GLY A 234 -7.09 -2.28 1.95
N THR A 235 -7.01 -1.18 1.21
CA THR A 235 -5.85 -0.88 0.39
C THR A 235 -4.69 -0.44 1.29
N LEU A 236 -3.67 -1.29 1.38
CA LEU A 236 -2.30 -0.86 1.72
C LEU A 236 -1.72 -0.10 0.52
N GLU A 237 -2.18 1.12 0.26
CA GLU A 237 -1.42 2.02 -0.61
C GLU A 237 -0.31 2.70 0.19
N ASN A 238 0.91 2.43 -0.27
CA ASN A 238 2.17 2.89 0.27
C ASN A 238 2.34 4.39 -0.01
N GLY A 239 2.49 5.23 1.02
CA GLY A 239 3.24 6.48 0.94
C GLY A 239 2.61 7.67 0.17
N GLY A 240 1.37 8.07 0.48
CA GLY A 240 0.82 9.37 0.08
C GLY A 240 0.63 10.30 1.28
N ARG A 241 1.44 11.36 1.40
CA ARG A 241 1.14 12.48 2.30
C ARG A 241 -0.14 13.16 1.78
N GLY A 242 -1.28 12.93 2.42
CA GLY A 242 -2.50 13.68 2.14
C GLY A 242 -3.78 13.00 2.61
N SER A 243 -4.58 13.75 3.36
CA SER A 243 -5.96 13.49 3.80
C SER A 243 -6.17 12.52 4.96
N GLY A 244 -6.42 13.11 6.13
CA GLY A 244 -6.97 12.44 7.31
C GLY A 244 -8.37 11.90 7.06
N GLY A 245 -8.45 10.68 6.52
CA GLY A 245 -9.62 9.82 6.68
C GLY A 245 -9.55 9.17 8.05
N ALA A 246 -10.59 9.34 8.86
CA ALA A 246 -10.74 8.71 10.16
C ALA A 246 -10.65 7.18 10.00
N SER A 247 -9.48 6.61 10.26
CA SER A 247 -9.33 5.19 10.55
C SER A 247 -10.30 4.87 11.70
N HIS A 248 -11.36 4.11 11.41
CA HIS A 248 -12.42 3.70 12.35
C HIS A 248 -11.80 3.20 13.66
N ARG A 249 -11.66 4.08 14.66
CA ARG A 249 -11.26 3.68 16.01
C ARG A 249 -12.51 3.16 16.68
N ARG A 250 -12.57 1.84 16.89
CA ARG A 250 -13.61 1.21 17.70
C ARG A 250 -13.43 1.62 19.16
N CYS A 251 -14.54 1.78 19.84
CA CYS A 251 -14.55 2.10 21.24
C CYS A 251 -14.07 0.88 22.05
N PHE A 252 -13.02 1.06 22.84
CA PHE A 252 -12.44 0.00 23.66
C PHE A 252 -13.38 -0.56 24.76
N LEU A 253 -14.51 0.09 25.04
CA LEU A 253 -15.47 -0.37 26.06
C LEU A 253 -16.65 -1.17 25.50
N CYS A 254 -17.12 -0.85 24.29
CA CYS A 254 -18.30 -1.49 23.69
C CYS A 254 -18.05 -2.07 22.28
N ASP A 255 -16.83 -1.94 21.75
CA ASP A 255 -16.40 -2.37 20.41
C ASP A 255 -17.20 -1.75 19.23
N GLU A 256 -18.01 -0.73 19.51
CA GLU A 256 -18.75 0.02 18.50
C GLU A 256 -17.88 1.11 17.87
N GLU A 257 -18.12 1.36 16.59
CA GLU A 257 -17.41 2.36 15.80
C GLU A 257 -18.06 3.76 15.90
N GLY A 258 -17.24 4.80 15.75
CA GLY A 258 -17.71 6.20 15.71
C GLY A 258 -17.55 7.00 17.01
N HIS A 259 -17.04 6.40 18.09
CA HIS A 259 -16.74 7.12 19.34
C HIS A 259 -15.50 6.58 20.06
N THR A 260 -14.89 7.40 20.92
CA THR A 260 -13.71 7.00 21.71
C THR A 260 -14.12 6.46 23.08
N MET A 261 -13.20 5.80 23.79
CA MET A 261 -13.42 5.30 25.17
C MET A 261 -13.99 6.39 26.11
N LYS A 262 -13.67 7.66 25.87
CA LYS A 262 -14.13 8.81 26.65
C LYS A 262 -15.58 9.19 26.39
N ASP A 263 -16.10 8.86 25.21
CA ASP A 263 -17.42 9.24 24.72
C ASP A 263 -18.35 8.03 24.60
N CYS A 264 -17.99 6.95 25.29
CA CYS A 264 -18.72 5.70 25.26
C CYS A 264 -19.99 5.78 26.13
N PRO A 265 -21.17 5.46 25.57
CA PRO A 265 -22.44 5.53 26.30
C PRO A 265 -22.51 4.54 27.47
N THR A 266 -21.70 3.48 27.45
CA THR A 266 -21.59 2.51 28.54
C THR A 266 -20.52 2.87 29.58
N ASN A 267 -19.85 4.02 29.44
CA ASN A 267 -18.81 4.46 30.39
C ASN A 267 -19.45 4.95 31.70
N THR A 268 -19.52 4.04 32.67
CA THR A 268 -20.11 4.25 34.01
C THR A 268 -19.39 5.31 34.85
N HIS A 269 -18.16 5.70 34.50
CA HIS A 269 -17.39 6.72 35.22
C HIS A 269 -17.86 8.17 34.95
N ARG A 270 -18.66 8.43 33.90
CA ARG A 270 -19.16 9.79 33.58
C ARG A 270 -20.66 9.99 33.83
N ASN A 271 -21.44 8.92 34.00
CA ASN A 271 -22.87 9.03 34.27
C ASN A 271 -23.24 9.42 35.71
N GLN A 272 -22.26 9.47 36.63
CA GLN A 272 -22.52 9.89 38.02
C GLN A 272 -22.53 11.43 38.20
N HIS A 273 -22.08 12.22 37.22
CA HIS A 273 -22.04 13.69 37.32
C HIS A 273 -23.19 14.41 36.60
N ARG A 274 -24.18 13.69 36.07
CA ARG A 274 -25.36 14.30 35.39
C ARG A 274 -26.70 14.06 36.10
N SER A 275 -26.70 13.53 37.31
CA SER A 275 -27.90 13.29 38.10
C SER A 275 -27.87 14.10 39.39
N GLY A 276 -28.07 15.42 39.27
CA GLY A 276 -28.17 16.32 40.40
C GLY A 276 -28.71 17.68 39.99
N GLY A 277 -30.03 17.83 39.97
CA GLY A 277 -30.70 19.09 39.67
C GLY A 277 -32.20 18.92 39.49
N GLY A 278 -32.94 18.83 40.61
CA GLY A 278 -34.39 18.90 40.63
C GLY A 278 -34.91 20.34 40.54
N GLY A 279 -36.09 20.50 39.94
CA GLY A 279 -36.87 21.74 39.89
C GLY A 279 -37.92 21.71 38.77
N GLY A 280 -39.18 21.40 39.11
CA GLY A 280 -40.33 21.43 38.18
C GLY A 280 -40.91 22.84 37.94
N PRO A 281 -42.19 22.98 37.59
CA PRO A 281 -42.70 22.89 36.21
C PRO A 281 -43.41 24.19 35.74
N GLY A 282 -43.58 24.38 34.42
CA GLY A 282 -44.46 25.42 33.85
C GLY A 282 -44.34 25.61 32.32
N ALA A 283 -45.43 25.37 31.59
CA ALA A 283 -45.59 25.55 30.13
C ALA A 283 -45.99 27.01 29.76
N PRO A 284 -46.38 27.39 28.51
CA PRO A 284 -46.03 26.95 27.15
C PRO A 284 -45.67 28.12 26.17
N GLN A 285 -45.20 27.75 24.96
CA GLN A 285 -45.24 28.39 23.61
C GLN A 285 -45.44 29.92 23.42
N GLY A 286 -44.61 30.53 22.53
CA GLY A 286 -44.89 31.83 21.92
C GLY A 286 -43.85 32.30 20.89
N ASN A 287 -44.34 32.80 19.75
CA ASN A 287 -43.66 33.16 18.50
C ASN A 287 -42.83 34.47 18.52
N SER A 288 -42.09 34.67 17.42
CA SER A 288 -41.81 35.94 16.71
C SER A 288 -40.45 36.66 16.87
N SER A 289 -39.81 36.84 15.70
CA SER A 289 -39.33 38.08 15.07
C SER A 289 -38.51 39.12 15.85
N GLY A 290 -37.44 39.62 15.22
CA GLY A 290 -36.99 41.00 15.40
C GLY A 290 -35.48 41.22 15.49
N ALA A 291 -34.94 41.98 14.55
CA ALA A 291 -33.55 42.40 14.45
C ALA A 291 -33.12 43.38 15.57
N GLY A 292 -31.81 43.45 15.86
CA GLY A 292 -31.22 44.46 16.73
C GLY A 292 -29.69 44.43 16.76
N ILE A 293 -29.10 45.55 16.34
CA ILE A 293 -27.67 45.86 16.14
C ILE A 293 -26.94 46.08 17.48
N ALA A 294 -25.68 45.64 17.64
CA ALA A 294 -24.63 46.40 18.38
C ALA A 294 -23.20 45.78 18.30
N ASN A 295 -22.36 46.49 17.55
CA ASN A 295 -20.93 46.83 17.72
C ASN A 295 -20.03 46.20 18.83
N ARG A 296 -18.86 45.77 18.34
CA ARG A 296 -17.46 46.17 18.70
C ARG A 296 -16.68 45.48 19.84
N ARG A 297 -15.40 45.26 19.47
CA ARG A 297 -14.11 45.23 20.21
C ARG A 297 -13.64 43.89 20.82
N ARG A 298 -12.50 43.41 20.32
CA ARG A 298 -11.15 43.52 20.95
C ARG A 298 -10.09 43.00 19.95
N LEU A 299 -9.25 43.89 19.41
CA LEU A 299 -7.87 44.17 19.83
C LEU A 299 -6.90 43.01 19.59
N ARG A 300 -6.24 43.03 18.41
CA ARG A 300 -5.02 42.28 18.12
C ARG A 300 -3.84 43.23 18.33
N ARG A 301 -2.95 42.87 19.26
CA ARG A 301 -1.76 43.64 19.62
C ARG A 301 -0.67 43.44 18.58
N GLU A 302 -0.08 44.57 18.22
CA GLU A 302 1.01 44.77 17.27
C GLU A 302 2.36 44.32 17.85
N GLY A 303 3.29 44.09 16.94
CA GLY A 303 4.72 43.99 17.19
C GLY A 303 5.44 44.05 15.83
N GLY A 304 5.67 45.27 15.35
CA GLY A 304 6.42 45.56 14.12
C GLY A 304 7.77 46.22 14.41
N ALA A 305 8.65 46.17 13.41
CA ALA A 305 9.69 47.13 12.99
C ALA A 305 10.54 46.37 11.95
N GLY A 306 10.57 46.74 10.66
CA GLY A 306 11.18 47.97 10.10
C GLY A 306 12.65 47.65 9.81
N VAL A 307 13.25 47.77 8.62
CA VAL A 307 13.35 48.82 7.59
C VAL A 307 14.11 48.16 6.40
N GLY A 308 14.07 48.53 5.12
CA GLY A 308 13.63 49.73 4.40
C GLY A 308 14.66 50.08 3.29
N GLY A 309 14.19 50.28 2.04
CA GLY A 309 14.90 50.93 0.92
C GLY A 309 15.55 49.97 -0.09
N GLY A 310 15.40 50.07 -1.41
CA GLY A 310 14.79 51.04 -2.33
C GLY A 310 15.33 50.72 -3.76
N PRO A 311 14.68 51.20 -4.85
CA PRO A 311 14.76 50.57 -6.17
C PRO A 311 15.68 51.28 -7.17
N ILE A 312 16.03 50.59 -8.26
CA ILE A 312 16.53 51.19 -9.51
C ILE A 312 16.00 50.36 -10.69
N GLY A 313 15.31 51.03 -11.60
CA GLY A 313 14.81 50.47 -12.85
C GLY A 313 15.60 50.95 -14.07
N GLY A 314 15.25 50.36 -15.23
CA GLY A 314 15.29 51.04 -16.52
C GLY A 314 16.19 50.44 -17.62
N GLY A 315 15.53 50.02 -18.71
CA GLY A 315 16.09 49.89 -20.08
C GLY A 315 16.64 48.50 -20.43
N GLY A 316 16.29 47.84 -21.53
CA GLY A 316 15.68 48.26 -22.80
C GLY A 316 16.48 47.66 -23.97
N THR A 317 15.80 47.26 -25.06
CA THR A 317 16.31 46.72 -26.36
C THR A 317 16.60 45.19 -26.37
N GLY A 318 16.12 44.34 -27.29
CA GLY A 318 15.31 44.50 -28.49
C GLY A 318 16.08 44.14 -29.77
N PHE A 319 16.06 42.87 -30.21
CA PHE A 319 16.34 42.34 -31.58
C PHE A 319 15.86 40.85 -31.57
N GLY A 320 15.19 40.23 -32.54
CA GLY A 320 14.90 40.54 -33.94
C GLY A 320 15.36 39.38 -34.84
N GLY A 321 14.42 38.65 -35.47
CA GLY A 321 14.64 37.68 -36.58
C GLY A 321 14.87 36.22 -36.14
N GLY A 322 14.36 35.16 -36.76
CA GLY A 322 13.67 34.88 -38.04
C GLY A 322 13.83 33.35 -38.25
N GLY A 323 12.76 32.56 -38.40
CA GLY A 323 12.27 32.09 -39.69
C GLY A 323 13.05 30.88 -40.25
N GLY A 324 12.41 29.70 -40.37
CA GLY A 324 12.97 28.59 -41.18
C GLY A 324 12.40 27.19 -40.95
N ARG A 325 11.24 26.90 -41.54
CA ARG A 325 10.74 25.52 -41.74
C ARG A 325 11.51 24.85 -42.89
N ARG A 326 12.04 23.63 -42.72
CA ARG A 326 12.31 22.68 -43.84
C ARG A 326 12.22 21.21 -43.40
N ARG A 327 11.23 20.51 -43.97
CA ARG A 327 11.20 19.10 -44.44
C ARG A 327 10.40 19.15 -45.77
N PRO A 328 10.46 18.16 -46.70
CA PRO A 328 11.13 16.85 -46.65
C PRO A 328 12.04 16.58 -47.88
N GLY A 329 12.82 15.50 -47.83
CA GLY A 329 13.53 14.92 -48.99
C GLY A 329 13.37 13.41 -48.98
N ARG A 330 12.96 12.87 -50.12
CA ARG A 330 12.58 11.50 -50.45
C ARG A 330 13.60 11.01 -51.47
N ASP A 331 14.23 9.86 -51.24
CA ASP A 331 14.93 9.00 -52.24
C ASP A 331 14.98 7.62 -51.56
N GLN A 332 14.32 6.54 -52.02
CA GLN A 332 14.50 5.75 -53.24
C GLN A 332 15.95 5.31 -53.49
N GLY A 333 16.17 4.03 -53.21
CA GLY A 333 17.38 3.23 -53.41
C GLY A 333 17.12 1.86 -52.82
#